data_AF-A0A9E4WYF6-F1
#
_entry.id   AF-A0A9E4WYF6-F1
#
_cell.length_a   1.000
_cell.length_b   1.000
_cell.length_c   1.000
_cell.angle_alpha   90.00
_cell.angle_beta   90.00
_cell.angle_gamma   90.00
#
_symmetry.space_group_name_H-M   'P 1'
#
loop_
_entity.id
_entity.type
_entity.pdbx_description
1 polymer ?
#
loop_
_entity_poly.entity_id
_entity_poly.type
_entity_poly.pdbx_seq_one_letter_code
_entity_poly.pdbx_strand_id
1 'polypeptide(L)'
;MTKPGLGSGALVGGLLTAPLIGLMFLARQLFGLAFVPFELFDWITRILPGDVVTFGIDLMIDTMLFVGANVANTAKTAEQVTAVLLFLVGGVVVGALFFGIMEARRGTPDVTAGLVLGALFGLPLAGISIALGQSNVVPALNLLWAIGLFLGWGVATSKACARLLPPYPEIVDEGEKARSVEHINRRQFLITLGASTATITAVGTGIGSILARNERQRSQLELDNSMAHLAEGSADSSFPNSNDPVTPVPGTRPEYTPVKDHYKVFIRTEPTVIEGSDWTLPVMVW
;
A
#
# COMPACT_ATOMS: atom_id res chain seq x y z
N MET A 1 9.32 15.46 31.39
CA MET A 1 8.62 14.65 30.37
C MET A 1 7.52 15.52 29.79
N THR A 2 7.62 15.85 28.50
CA THR A 2 6.68 16.70 27.76
C THR A 2 5.26 16.12 27.79
N LYS A 3 4.24 16.99 27.79
CA LYS A 3 2.82 16.56 27.81
C LYS A 3 2.57 15.60 26.63
N PRO A 4 1.94 14.43 26.86
CA PRO A 4 1.65 13.47 25.82
C PRO A 4 0.49 14.01 24.96
N GLY A 5 0.84 14.78 23.96
CA GLY A 5 -0.12 15.38 23.03
C GLY A 5 0.13 14.92 21.61
N LEU A 6 0.57 15.86 20.79
CA LEU A 6 0.79 15.66 19.36
C LEU A 6 1.87 14.61 19.05
N GLY A 7 3.02 14.66 19.73
CA GLY A 7 4.15 13.79 19.45
C GLY A 7 3.90 12.32 19.81
N SER A 8 3.17 12.06 20.90
CA SER A 8 2.75 10.71 21.27
C SER A 8 1.72 10.16 20.28
N GLY A 9 0.81 11.01 19.80
CA GLY A 9 -0.14 10.64 18.74
C GLY A 9 0.54 10.30 17.42
N ALA A 10 1.54 11.10 17.01
CA ALA A 10 2.33 10.83 15.81
C ALA A 10 3.04 9.47 15.89
N LEU A 11 3.68 9.18 17.04
CA LEU A 11 4.36 7.90 17.28
C LEU A 11 3.38 6.72 17.23
N VAL A 12 2.25 6.82 17.94
CA VAL A 12 1.23 5.76 17.97
C VAL A 12 0.61 5.56 16.58
N GLY A 13 0.34 6.65 15.85
CA GLY A 13 -0.16 6.61 14.48
C GLY A 13 0.80 5.84 13.57
N GLY A 14 2.10 6.15 13.60
CA GLY A 14 3.11 5.41 12.85
C GLY A 14 3.22 3.94 13.27
N LEU A 15 3.28 3.68 14.58
CA LEU A 15 3.40 2.32 15.13
C LEU A 15 2.20 1.43 14.78
N LEU A 16 0.97 1.96 14.76
CA LEU A 16 -0.21 1.18 14.41
C LEU A 16 -0.43 1.08 12.90
N THR A 17 0.05 2.04 12.12
CA THR A 17 -0.10 2.04 10.66
C THR A 17 0.91 1.09 9.99
N ALA A 18 2.12 0.94 10.53
CA ALA A 18 3.11 -0.01 10.02
C ALA A 18 2.59 -1.48 9.96
N PRO A 19 2.04 -2.07 11.04
CA PRO A 19 1.50 -3.43 10.98
C PRO A 19 0.20 -3.49 10.17
N LEU A 20 -0.59 -2.42 10.09
CA LEU A 20 -1.73 -2.35 9.18
C LEU A 20 -1.27 -2.51 7.73
N ILE A 21 -0.21 -1.80 7.31
CA ILE A 21 0.41 -1.97 5.99
C ILE A 21 0.90 -3.41 5.80
N GLY A 22 1.60 -3.97 6.78
CA GLY A 22 2.09 -5.35 6.72
C GLY A 22 0.97 -6.39 6.56
N LEU A 23 -0.16 -6.21 7.27
CA LEU A 23 -1.33 -7.07 7.16
C LEU A 23 -2.03 -6.94 5.80
N MET A 24 -2.19 -5.72 5.28
CA MET A 24 -2.74 -5.52 3.93
C MET A 24 -1.86 -6.16 2.87
N PHE A 25 -0.53 -6.00 2.98
CA PHE A 25 0.41 -6.61 2.05
C PHE A 25 0.35 -8.14 2.11
N LEU A 26 0.34 -8.72 3.30
CA LEU A 26 0.20 -10.17 3.47
C LEU A 26 -1.13 -10.69 2.91
N ALA A 27 -2.24 -10.03 3.23
CA ALA A 27 -3.58 -10.43 2.76
C ALA A 27 -3.69 -10.34 1.25
N ARG A 28 -3.05 -9.35 0.63
CA ARG A 28 -2.93 -9.28 -0.82
C ARG A 28 -2.20 -10.49 -1.39
N GLN A 29 -1.06 -10.87 -0.83
CA GLN A 29 -0.29 -12.00 -1.37
C GLN A 29 -0.97 -13.36 -1.15
N LEU A 30 -1.80 -13.48 -0.10
CA LEU A 30 -2.52 -14.72 0.21
C LEU A 30 -3.87 -14.85 -0.53
N PHE A 31 -4.60 -13.75 -0.66
CA PHE A 31 -6.00 -13.77 -1.07
C PHE A 31 -6.31 -12.86 -2.27
N GLY A 32 -5.33 -12.12 -2.80
CA GLY A 32 -5.58 -11.15 -3.88
C GLY A 32 -6.43 -9.94 -3.45
N LEU A 33 -6.49 -9.67 -2.14
CA LEU A 33 -7.19 -8.52 -1.58
C LEU A 33 -6.49 -7.20 -1.96
N ALA A 34 -7.24 -6.10 -1.92
CA ALA A 34 -6.71 -4.78 -2.23
C ALA A 34 -5.57 -4.39 -1.29
N PHE A 35 -4.57 -3.72 -1.87
CA PHE A 35 -3.53 -3.04 -1.10
C PHE A 35 -3.74 -1.53 -1.18
N VAL A 36 -4.49 -1.04 -0.19
CA VAL A 36 -4.95 0.35 -0.09
C VAL A 36 -3.83 1.40 -0.29
N PRO A 37 -2.58 1.21 0.17
CA PRO A 37 -1.52 2.21 -0.07
C PRO A 37 -1.30 2.51 -1.56
N PHE A 38 -1.33 1.48 -2.41
CA PHE A 38 -1.15 1.62 -3.86
C PHE A 38 -2.38 2.25 -4.53
N GLU A 39 -3.56 1.80 -4.15
CA GLU A 39 -4.82 2.33 -4.65
C GLU A 39 -5.02 3.80 -4.28
N LEU A 40 -4.66 4.19 -3.06
CA LEU A 40 -4.69 5.58 -2.63
C LEU A 40 -3.73 6.42 -3.47
N PHE A 41 -2.50 5.95 -3.70
CA PHE A 41 -1.52 6.64 -4.53
C PHE A 41 -2.02 6.81 -5.98
N ASP A 42 -2.51 5.73 -6.58
CA ASP A 42 -3.11 5.74 -7.92
C ASP A 42 -4.33 6.66 -8.02
N TRP A 43 -5.12 6.79 -6.96
CA TRP A 43 -6.25 7.72 -6.92
C TRP A 43 -5.78 9.17 -6.82
N ILE A 44 -4.81 9.46 -5.93
CA ILE A 44 -4.23 10.79 -5.73
C ILE A 44 -3.63 11.29 -7.05
N THR A 45 -2.83 10.49 -7.75
CA THR A 45 -2.19 10.90 -9.01
C THR A 45 -3.17 11.21 -10.14
N ARG A 46 -4.42 10.71 -10.06
CA ARG A 46 -5.48 10.98 -11.04
C ARG A 46 -6.26 12.26 -10.76
N ILE A 47 -6.28 12.73 -9.52
CA ILE A 47 -7.06 13.91 -9.11
C ILE A 47 -6.19 15.15 -8.92
N LEU A 48 -4.89 14.98 -8.71
CA LEU A 48 -3.97 16.10 -8.52
C LEU A 48 -3.79 16.90 -9.82
N PRO A 49 -3.61 18.23 -9.74
CA PRO A 49 -3.23 19.04 -10.89
C PRO A 49 -1.95 18.52 -11.54
N GLY A 50 -1.87 18.58 -12.87
CA GLY A 50 -0.72 18.06 -13.63
C GLY A 50 0.63 18.63 -13.16
N ASP A 51 0.67 19.91 -12.78
CA ASP A 51 1.87 20.58 -12.27
C ASP A 51 2.37 19.96 -10.96
N VAL A 52 1.47 19.51 -10.08
CA VAL A 52 1.84 18.87 -8.81
C VAL A 52 2.37 17.45 -9.06
N VAL A 53 1.75 16.74 -10.00
CA VAL A 53 2.19 15.38 -10.38
C VAL A 53 3.57 15.43 -11.04
N THR A 54 3.77 16.35 -11.98
CA THR A 54 5.07 16.53 -12.66
C THR A 54 6.16 16.95 -11.69
N PHE A 55 5.90 17.90 -10.78
CA PHE A 55 6.84 18.23 -9.70
C PHE A 55 7.25 17.01 -8.87
N GLY A 56 6.28 16.14 -8.52
CA GLY A 56 6.57 14.91 -7.79
C GLY A 56 7.41 13.91 -8.59
N ILE A 57 7.13 13.76 -9.89
CA ILE A 57 7.91 12.91 -10.80
C ILE A 57 9.34 13.44 -10.96
N ASP A 58 9.51 14.75 -11.17
CA ASP A 58 10.82 15.38 -11.32
C ASP A 58 11.64 15.21 -10.04
N LEU A 59 11.05 15.47 -8.87
CA LEU A 59 11.70 15.25 -7.58
C LEU A 59 12.14 13.79 -7.41
N MET A 60 11.30 12.84 -7.82
CA MET A 60 11.61 11.42 -7.75
C MET A 60 12.77 11.04 -8.69
N ILE A 61 12.76 11.52 -9.94
CA ILE A 61 13.81 11.31 -10.93
C ILE A 61 15.12 11.93 -10.45
N ASP A 62 15.11 13.18 -10.00
CA ASP A 62 16.28 13.89 -9.50
C ASP A 62 16.89 13.18 -8.28
N THR A 63 16.04 12.71 -7.36
CA THR A 63 16.50 11.93 -6.20
C THR A 63 17.17 10.63 -6.64
N MET A 64 16.60 9.92 -7.62
CA MET A 64 17.20 8.70 -8.18
C MET A 64 18.53 8.99 -8.87
N LEU A 65 18.61 10.04 -9.68
CA LEU A 65 19.84 10.46 -10.35
C LEU A 65 20.92 10.87 -9.34
N PHE A 66 20.53 11.57 -8.28
CA PHE A 66 21.42 12.00 -7.20
C PHE A 66 22.09 10.82 -6.48
N VAL A 67 21.33 9.74 -6.22
CA VAL A 67 21.88 8.52 -5.61
C VAL A 67 22.49 7.55 -6.64
N GLY A 68 22.56 7.93 -7.91
CA GLY A 68 23.14 7.11 -8.99
C GLY A 68 22.29 5.90 -9.40
N ALA A 69 20.99 5.91 -9.10
CA ALA A 69 20.07 4.83 -9.46
C ALA A 69 19.65 4.90 -10.94
N ASN A 70 19.49 3.73 -11.57
CA ASN A 70 18.94 3.65 -12.92
C ASN A 70 17.43 3.87 -12.87
N VAL A 71 16.96 4.97 -13.46
CA VAL A 71 15.55 5.37 -13.48
C VAL A 71 14.67 4.31 -14.15
N ALA A 72 15.08 3.77 -15.30
CA ALA A 72 14.29 2.78 -16.04
C ALA A 72 14.01 1.51 -15.23
N ASN A 73 14.97 1.09 -14.39
CA ASN A 73 14.85 -0.11 -13.58
C ASN A 73 14.23 0.14 -12.19
N THR A 74 14.26 1.38 -11.70
CA THR A 74 13.95 1.71 -10.30
C THR A 74 12.69 2.55 -10.14
N ALA A 75 12.25 3.27 -11.16
CA ALA A 75 11.11 4.19 -11.08
C ALA A 75 9.86 3.51 -10.51
N LYS A 76 9.55 2.29 -10.96
CA LYS A 76 8.39 1.56 -10.46
C LYS A 76 8.48 1.22 -8.98
N THR A 77 9.65 0.79 -8.54
CA THR A 77 9.91 0.53 -7.11
C THR A 77 9.82 1.82 -6.31
N ALA A 78 10.32 2.93 -6.84
CA ALA A 78 10.25 4.24 -6.19
C ALA A 78 8.80 4.72 -6.01
N GLU A 79 7.93 4.54 -7.01
CA GLU A 79 6.49 4.81 -6.89
C GLU A 79 5.85 3.96 -5.78
N GLN A 80 6.15 2.65 -5.75
CA GLN A 80 5.62 1.74 -4.73
C GLN A 80 6.09 2.11 -3.32
N VAL A 81 7.37 2.47 -3.16
CA VAL A 81 7.92 2.96 -1.89
C VAL A 81 7.24 4.27 -1.48
N THR A 82 7.04 5.19 -2.42
CA THR A 82 6.36 6.47 -2.19
C THR A 82 4.92 6.25 -1.74
N ALA A 83 4.18 5.34 -2.37
CA ALA A 83 2.82 4.98 -1.99
C ALA A 83 2.73 4.47 -0.54
N VAL A 84 3.65 3.56 -0.14
CA VAL A 84 3.72 3.03 1.23
C VAL A 84 4.10 4.13 2.22
N LEU A 85 5.08 4.98 1.90
CA LEU A 85 5.50 6.08 2.75
C LEU A 85 4.41 7.13 2.93
N LEU A 86 3.72 7.52 1.86
CA LEU A 86 2.58 8.45 1.93
C LEU A 86 1.48 7.91 2.84
N PHE A 87 1.15 6.63 2.72
CA PHE A 87 0.15 6.00 3.58
C PHE A 87 0.59 5.98 5.06
N LEU A 88 1.86 5.64 5.32
CA LEU A 88 2.43 5.65 6.68
C LEU A 88 2.42 7.07 7.28
N VAL A 89 2.84 8.08 6.52
CA VAL A 89 2.82 9.49 6.93
C VAL A 89 1.39 9.95 7.18
N GLY A 90 0.43 9.53 6.35
CA GLY A 90 -0.99 9.76 6.59
C GLY A 90 -1.43 9.23 7.95
N GLY A 91 -1.08 7.99 8.29
CA GLY A 91 -1.36 7.40 9.61
C GLY A 91 -0.72 8.15 10.77
N VAL A 92 0.52 8.64 10.61
CA VAL A 92 1.20 9.50 11.59
C VAL A 92 0.42 10.80 11.81
N VAL A 93 0.03 11.48 10.72
CA VAL A 93 -0.74 12.73 10.78
C VAL A 93 -2.09 12.51 11.45
N VAL A 94 -2.81 11.46 11.07
CA VAL A 94 -4.12 11.13 11.66
C VAL A 94 -4.00 10.82 13.16
N GLY A 95 -3.00 10.03 13.56
CA GLY A 95 -2.73 9.75 14.97
C GLY A 95 -2.40 11.02 15.76
N ALA A 96 -1.56 11.90 15.20
CA ALA A 96 -1.21 13.18 15.80
C ALA A 96 -2.44 14.09 15.99
N LEU A 97 -3.29 14.21 14.96
CA LEU A 97 -4.52 14.99 15.00
C LEU A 97 -5.51 14.42 16.02
N PHE A 98 -5.71 13.10 16.04
CA PHE A 98 -6.63 12.45 16.98
C PHE A 98 -6.23 12.72 18.44
N PHE A 99 -4.95 12.52 18.78
CA PHE A 99 -4.46 12.81 20.13
C PHE A 99 -4.56 14.29 20.48
N GLY A 100 -4.22 15.18 19.55
CA GLY A 100 -4.34 16.63 19.75
C GLY A 100 -5.79 17.06 20.02
N ILE A 101 -6.76 16.51 19.29
CA ILE A 101 -8.19 16.79 19.49
C ILE A 101 -8.67 16.25 20.84
N MET A 102 -8.29 15.02 21.21
CA MET A 102 -8.68 14.42 22.49
C MET A 102 -8.09 15.19 23.68
N GLU A 103 -6.83 15.59 23.60
CA GLU A 103 -6.19 16.43 24.62
C GLU A 103 -6.89 17.80 24.73
N ALA A 104 -7.19 18.45 23.60
CA ALA A 104 -7.86 19.75 23.57
C ALA A 104 -9.28 19.71 24.14
N ARG A 105 -10.02 18.62 23.87
CA ARG A 105 -11.40 18.44 24.37
C ARG A 105 -11.45 17.92 25.81
N ARG A 106 -10.30 17.58 26.42
CA ARG A 106 -10.21 16.89 27.73
C ARG A 106 -11.10 15.63 27.79
N GLY A 107 -11.36 15.02 26.64
CA GLY A 107 -12.22 13.85 26.53
C GLY A 107 -11.42 12.58 26.80
N THR A 108 -12.03 11.61 27.46
CA THR A 108 -11.51 10.25 27.51
C THR A 108 -11.89 9.56 26.19
N PRO A 109 -10.92 9.10 25.39
CA PRO A 109 -11.21 8.38 24.16
C PRO A 109 -11.93 7.08 24.50
N ASP A 110 -13.10 6.85 23.90
CA ASP A 110 -13.88 5.64 24.07
C ASP A 110 -13.84 4.78 22.78
N VAL A 111 -14.49 3.62 22.83
CA VAL A 111 -14.55 2.72 21.67
C VAL A 111 -15.31 3.38 20.51
N THR A 112 -16.33 4.20 20.80
CA THR A 112 -17.10 4.87 19.75
C THR A 112 -16.24 5.89 19.00
N ALA A 113 -15.42 6.69 19.69
CA ALA A 113 -14.45 7.58 19.05
C ALA A 113 -13.46 6.83 18.15
N GLY A 114 -13.03 5.63 18.57
CA GLY A 114 -12.20 4.75 17.76
C GLY A 114 -12.90 4.21 16.52
N LEU A 115 -14.16 3.78 16.63
CA LEU A 115 -14.96 3.34 15.49
C LEU A 115 -15.24 4.48 14.52
N VAL A 116 -15.56 5.68 15.03
CA VAL A 116 -15.74 6.88 14.19
C VAL A 116 -14.45 7.23 13.46
N LEU A 117 -13.30 7.18 14.14
CA LEU A 117 -12.00 7.41 13.51
C LEU A 117 -11.75 6.37 12.39
N GLY A 118 -11.95 5.09 12.70
CA GLY A 118 -11.78 4.01 11.73
C GLY A 118 -12.72 4.15 10.53
N ALA A 119 -13.98 4.50 10.74
CA ALA A 119 -14.96 4.70 9.68
C ALA A 119 -14.66 5.93 8.83
N LEU A 120 -14.28 7.05 9.46
CA LEU A 120 -13.97 8.32 8.78
C LEU A 120 -12.84 8.17 7.76
N PHE A 121 -11.81 7.39 8.09
CA PHE A 121 -10.68 7.13 7.19
C PHE A 121 -10.88 5.87 6.34
N GLY A 122 -11.50 4.84 6.89
CA GLY A 122 -11.68 3.55 6.22
C GLY A 122 -12.72 3.55 5.13
N LEU A 123 -13.86 4.24 5.30
CA LEU A 123 -14.93 4.25 4.29
C LEU A 123 -14.50 4.95 3.00
N PRO A 124 -13.87 6.13 3.02
CA PRO A 124 -13.36 6.74 1.79
C PRO A 124 -12.34 5.85 1.07
N LEU A 125 -11.41 5.24 1.81
CA LEU A 125 -10.39 4.35 1.25
C LEU A 125 -10.97 3.07 0.67
N ALA A 126 -11.99 2.49 1.31
CA ALA A 126 -12.73 1.35 0.78
C ALA A 126 -13.51 1.72 -0.48
N GLY A 127 -14.07 2.94 -0.54
CA GLY A 127 -14.72 3.48 -1.74
C GLY A 127 -13.74 3.65 -2.91
N ILE A 128 -12.54 4.18 -2.66
CA ILE A 128 -11.45 4.26 -3.64
C ILE A 128 -11.09 2.87 -4.15
N SER A 129 -10.99 1.90 -3.25
CA SER A 129 -10.65 0.51 -3.59
C SER A 129 -11.65 -0.12 -4.56
N ILE A 130 -12.95 0.06 -4.29
CA ILE A 130 -14.02 -0.41 -5.19
C ILE A 130 -13.96 0.33 -6.54
N ALA A 131 -13.75 1.64 -6.52
CA ALA A 131 -13.73 2.46 -7.74
C ALA A 131 -12.55 2.12 -8.67
N LEU A 132 -11.40 1.72 -8.10
CA LEU A 132 -10.22 1.33 -8.88
C LEU A 132 -10.23 -0.14 -9.32
N GLY A 133 -10.91 -1.01 -8.57
CA GLY A 133 -11.14 -2.41 -8.94
C GLY A 133 -9.85 -3.22 -9.13
N GLN A 134 -8.85 -3.02 -8.28
CA GLN A 134 -7.53 -3.69 -8.40
C GLN A 134 -7.43 -5.02 -7.64
N SER A 135 -8.48 -5.41 -6.91
CA SER A 135 -8.52 -6.68 -6.19
C SER A 135 -9.01 -7.81 -7.09
N ASN A 136 -8.46 -9.02 -6.89
CA ASN A 136 -8.86 -10.23 -7.61
C ASN A 136 -10.08 -10.93 -6.98
N VAL A 137 -10.63 -10.42 -5.87
CA VAL A 137 -11.78 -11.00 -5.19
C VAL A 137 -13.06 -10.19 -5.42
N VAL A 138 -14.20 -10.81 -5.10
CA VAL A 138 -15.50 -10.13 -5.17
C VAL A 138 -15.50 -8.82 -4.36
N PRO A 139 -16.03 -7.70 -4.91
CA PRO A 139 -15.92 -6.39 -4.28
C PRO A 139 -16.46 -6.32 -2.85
N ALA A 140 -17.51 -7.10 -2.54
CA ALA A 140 -18.08 -7.17 -1.20
C ALA A 140 -17.09 -7.71 -0.15
N LEU A 141 -16.29 -8.72 -0.50
CA LEU A 141 -15.28 -9.29 0.40
C LEU A 141 -14.15 -8.28 0.64
N ASN A 142 -13.70 -7.60 -0.43
CA ASN A 142 -12.70 -6.55 -0.33
C ASN A 142 -13.16 -5.37 0.55
N LEU A 143 -14.43 -4.97 0.41
CA LEU A 143 -15.07 -3.94 1.24
C LEU A 143 -15.11 -4.35 2.71
N LEU A 144 -15.59 -5.57 3.01
CA LEU A 144 -15.68 -6.07 4.39
C LEU A 144 -14.31 -6.15 5.05
N TRP A 145 -13.30 -6.60 4.30
CA TRP A 145 -11.90 -6.63 4.75
C TRP A 145 -11.37 -5.23 5.09
N ALA A 146 -11.52 -4.28 4.18
CA ALA A 146 -11.06 -2.91 4.38
C ALA A 146 -11.75 -2.26 5.59
N ILE A 147 -13.07 -2.37 5.69
CA ILE A 147 -13.84 -1.84 6.84
C ILE A 147 -13.35 -2.47 8.14
N GLY A 148 -13.23 -3.80 8.19
CA GLY A 148 -12.76 -4.51 9.38
C GLY A 148 -11.38 -4.04 9.86
N LEU A 149 -10.43 -3.90 8.91
CA LEU A 149 -9.09 -3.41 9.20
C LEU A 149 -9.07 -1.99 9.75
N PHE A 150 -9.77 -1.05 9.10
CA PHE A 150 -9.75 0.35 9.51
C PHE A 150 -10.51 0.59 10.82
N LEU A 151 -11.62 -0.12 11.06
CA LEU A 151 -12.31 -0.09 12.35
C LEU A 151 -11.42 -0.65 13.46
N GLY A 152 -10.74 -1.77 13.22
CA GLY A 152 -9.78 -2.35 14.17
C GLY A 152 -8.64 -1.39 14.49
N TRP A 153 -8.08 -0.74 13.46
CA TRP A 153 -7.03 0.27 13.60
C TRP A 153 -7.50 1.51 14.38
N GLY A 154 -8.72 2.00 14.11
CA GLY A 154 -9.31 3.13 14.82
C GLY A 154 -9.54 2.83 16.31
N VAL A 155 -10.07 1.64 16.63
CA VAL A 155 -10.24 1.18 18.01
C VAL A 155 -8.88 1.02 18.71
N ALA A 156 -7.87 0.46 18.04
CA ALA A 156 -6.53 0.34 18.59
C ALA A 156 -5.91 1.71 18.90
N THR A 157 -6.10 2.69 18.01
CA THR A 157 -5.65 4.07 18.19
C THR A 157 -6.34 4.74 19.38
N SER A 158 -7.67 4.59 19.49
CA SER A 158 -8.43 5.13 20.63
C SER A 158 -7.98 4.52 21.96
N LYS A 159 -7.80 3.19 22.03
CA LYS A 159 -7.29 2.51 23.23
C LYS A 159 -5.88 2.95 23.61
N ALA A 160 -4.99 3.12 22.63
CA ALA A 160 -3.64 3.63 22.87
C ALA A 160 -3.68 5.08 23.39
N CYS A 161 -4.58 5.90 22.85
CA CYS A 161 -4.80 7.27 23.30
C CYS A 161 -5.29 7.33 24.75
N ALA A 162 -6.33 6.56 25.09
CA ALA A 162 -6.89 6.49 26.43
C ALA A 162 -5.87 6.00 27.47
N ARG A 163 -4.92 5.15 27.07
CA ARG A 163 -3.87 4.65 27.96
C ARG A 163 -2.75 5.66 28.20
N LEU A 164 -2.47 6.54 27.23
CA LEU A 164 -1.36 7.50 27.28
C LEU A 164 -1.76 8.85 27.84
N LEU A 165 -2.99 9.29 27.59
CA LEU A 165 -3.53 10.51 28.20
C LEU A 165 -3.81 10.25 29.69
N PRO A 166 -3.46 11.21 30.59
CA PRO A 166 -3.83 11.10 31.99
C PRO A 166 -5.37 11.10 32.12
N PRO A 167 -5.95 10.24 32.98
CA PRO A 167 -7.35 10.38 33.35
C PRO A 167 -7.58 11.79 33.87
N TYR A 168 -8.63 12.46 33.39
CA TYR A 168 -9.12 13.64 34.08
C TYR A 168 -9.59 13.19 35.47
N PRO A 169 -9.26 13.90 36.57
CA PRO A 169 -9.79 13.54 37.87
C PRO A 169 -11.31 13.70 37.82
N GLU A 170 -12.02 12.60 37.61
CA GLU A 170 -13.38 12.47 38.09
C GLU A 170 -13.35 12.65 39.60
N ILE A 171 -14.33 13.39 40.12
CA ILE A 171 -14.59 13.43 41.56
C ILE A 171 -15.10 12.04 41.92
N VAL A 172 -14.19 11.13 42.30
CA VAL A 172 -14.52 9.75 42.64
C VAL A 172 -14.92 9.70 44.12
N ASP A 173 -16.16 9.25 44.35
CA ASP A 173 -16.70 8.87 45.65
C ASP A 173 -15.87 7.71 46.25
N GLU A 174 -15.56 7.76 47.54
CA GLU A 174 -14.48 6.97 48.19
C GLU A 174 -14.67 5.43 48.21
N GLY A 175 -15.70 4.88 47.57
CA GLY A 175 -16.13 3.47 47.71
C GLY A 175 -15.45 2.41 46.83
N GLU A 176 -14.73 2.78 45.76
CA GLU A 176 -14.33 1.80 44.71
C GLU A 176 -12.81 1.63 44.54
N LYS A 177 -12.05 1.66 45.64
CA LYS A 177 -10.57 1.51 45.65
C LYS A 177 -10.05 0.06 45.73
N ALA A 178 -10.87 -0.96 45.43
CA ALA A 178 -10.51 -2.37 45.66
C ALA A 178 -10.48 -3.22 44.39
N ARG A 179 -9.72 -2.82 43.36
CA ARG A 179 -9.17 -3.74 42.35
C ARG A 179 -7.79 -3.25 41.92
N SER A 180 -6.75 -3.73 42.62
CA SER A 180 -5.35 -3.52 42.23
C SER A 180 -5.05 -4.32 40.96
N VAL A 181 -5.47 -3.80 39.81
CA VAL A 181 -5.01 -4.25 38.50
C VAL A 181 -3.61 -3.66 38.33
N GLU A 182 -2.63 -4.51 38.01
CA GLU A 182 -1.25 -4.09 37.79
C GLU A 182 -1.20 -3.05 36.65
N HIS A 183 -1.07 -1.77 37.01
CA HIS A 183 -1.05 -0.69 36.03
C HIS A 183 0.29 -0.73 35.28
N ILE A 184 0.30 -1.36 34.09
CA ILE A 184 1.44 -1.29 33.16
C ILE A 184 1.85 0.18 32.98
N ASN A 185 3.11 0.48 33.29
CA ASN A 185 3.70 1.81 33.16
C ASN A 185 3.71 2.25 31.68
N ARG A 186 3.55 3.56 31.41
CA ARG A 186 3.49 4.12 30.05
C ARG A 186 4.69 3.73 29.18
N ARG A 187 5.89 3.69 29.77
CA ARG A 187 7.11 3.26 29.06
C ARG A 187 7.01 1.80 28.63
N GLN A 188 6.57 0.94 29.53
CA GLN A 188 6.40 -0.48 29.24
C GLN A 188 5.32 -0.73 28.20
N PHE A 189 4.20 0.02 28.27
CA PHE A 189 3.18 -0.01 27.22
C PHE A 189 3.75 0.36 25.84
N LEU A 190 4.52 1.44 25.72
CA LEU A 190 5.12 1.86 24.45
C LEU A 190 6.15 0.85 23.93
N ILE A 191 6.94 0.24 24.82
CA ILE A 191 7.88 -0.82 24.45
C ILE A 191 7.14 -2.05 23.94
N THR A 192 6.10 -2.50 24.65
CA THR A 192 5.27 -3.63 24.24
C THR A 192 4.56 -3.34 22.91
N LEU A 193 3.95 -2.16 22.76
CA LEU A 193 3.30 -1.74 21.53
C LEU A 193 4.31 -1.70 20.37
N GLY A 194 5.47 -1.09 20.58
CA GLY A 194 6.56 -1.05 19.59
C GLY A 194 7.05 -2.45 19.19
N ALA A 195 7.25 -3.35 20.16
CA ALA A 195 7.70 -4.72 19.89
C ALA A 195 6.64 -5.54 19.15
N SER A 196 5.35 -5.44 19.54
CA SER A 196 4.26 -6.12 18.85
C SER A 196 4.08 -5.62 17.43
N THR A 197 4.11 -4.30 17.23
CA THR A 197 3.94 -3.68 15.91
C THR A 197 5.11 -4.01 14.99
N ALA A 198 6.36 -3.97 15.49
CA ALA A 198 7.54 -4.41 14.74
C ALA A 198 7.45 -5.89 14.35
N THR A 199 7.06 -6.77 15.27
CA THR A 199 6.89 -8.20 15.01
C THR A 199 5.83 -8.45 13.93
N ILE A 200 4.63 -7.87 14.05
CA ILE A 200 3.54 -8.06 13.07
C ILE A 200 3.97 -7.54 11.70
N THR A 201 4.61 -6.36 11.65
CA THR A 201 5.07 -5.77 10.39
C THR A 201 6.15 -6.63 9.73
N ALA A 202 7.15 -7.08 10.49
CA ALA A 202 8.24 -7.90 10.00
C ALA A 202 7.76 -9.27 9.52
N VAL A 203 6.87 -9.93 10.28
CA VAL A 203 6.29 -11.22 9.89
C VAL A 203 5.39 -11.07 8.68
N GLY A 204 4.48 -10.10 8.67
CA GLY A 204 3.57 -9.85 7.54
C GLY A 204 4.32 -9.52 6.24
N THR A 205 5.31 -8.63 6.33
CA THR A 205 6.15 -8.26 5.18
C THR A 205 7.07 -9.41 4.77
N GLY A 206 7.66 -10.12 5.73
CA GLY A 206 8.56 -11.24 5.48
C GLY A 206 7.85 -12.38 4.74
N ILE A 207 6.73 -12.86 5.28
CA ILE A 207 5.92 -13.90 4.63
C ILE A 207 5.39 -13.39 3.29
N GLY A 208 4.82 -12.18 3.24
CA GLY A 208 4.33 -11.59 2.01
C GLY A 208 5.41 -11.48 0.93
N SER A 209 6.66 -11.15 1.30
CA SER A 209 7.76 -11.02 0.35
C SER A 209 8.17 -12.36 -0.26
N ILE A 210 8.11 -13.44 0.52
CA ILE A 210 8.37 -14.80 0.04
C ILE A 210 7.29 -15.21 -0.96
N LEU A 211 6.01 -14.98 -0.62
CA LEU A 211 4.90 -15.27 -1.53
C LEU A 211 4.98 -14.45 -2.82
N ALA A 212 5.22 -13.15 -2.70
CA ALA A 212 5.37 -12.25 -3.85
C ALA A 212 6.53 -12.67 -4.77
N ARG A 213 7.64 -13.18 -4.20
CA ARG A 213 8.77 -13.68 -4.99
C ARG A 213 8.41 -14.96 -5.75
N ASN A 214 7.70 -15.88 -5.09
CA ASN A 214 7.24 -17.12 -5.72
C ASN A 214 6.26 -16.84 -6.86
N GLU A 215 5.31 -15.92 -6.65
CA GLU A 215 4.33 -15.54 -7.66
C GLU A 215 5.01 -14.89 -8.87
N ARG A 216 5.94 -13.94 -8.65
CA ARG A 216 6.72 -13.33 -9.73
C ARG A 216 7.50 -14.36 -10.55
N GLN A 217 8.12 -15.34 -9.89
CA GLN A 217 8.83 -16.41 -10.58
C GLN A 217 7.88 -17.26 -11.42
N ARG A 218 6.70 -17.60 -10.87
CA ARG A 218 5.69 -18.36 -11.59
C ARG A 218 5.16 -17.60 -12.81
N SER A 219 4.76 -16.34 -12.65
CA SER A 219 4.27 -15.52 -13.75
C SER A 219 5.36 -15.31 -14.81
N GLN A 220 6.62 -15.17 -14.41
CA GLN A 220 7.73 -15.02 -15.36
C GLN A 220 7.99 -16.32 -16.14
N LEU A 221 7.89 -17.49 -15.49
CA LEU A 221 7.96 -18.78 -16.18
C LEU A 221 6.78 -18.98 -17.13
N GLU A 222 5.56 -18.59 -16.73
CA GLU A 222 4.38 -18.65 -17.59
C GLU A 222 4.52 -17.70 -18.81
N LEU A 223 5.04 -16.49 -18.59
CA LEU A 223 5.37 -15.55 -19.66
C LEU A 223 6.43 -16.11 -20.60
N ASP A 224 7.56 -16.60 -20.07
CA ASP A 224 8.64 -17.18 -20.86
C ASP A 224 8.16 -18.40 -21.66
N ASN A 225 7.31 -19.25 -21.07
CA ASN A 225 6.67 -20.37 -21.77
C ASN A 225 5.69 -19.89 -22.86
N SER A 226 4.87 -18.87 -22.59
CA SER A 226 3.96 -18.29 -23.60
C SER A 226 4.72 -17.63 -24.75
N MET A 227 5.86 -16.97 -24.46
CA MET A 227 6.73 -16.34 -25.45
C MET A 227 7.56 -17.37 -26.21
N ALA A 228 7.92 -18.50 -25.61
CA ALA A 228 8.57 -19.60 -26.33
C ALA A 228 7.68 -20.12 -27.46
N HIS A 229 6.36 -20.13 -27.27
CA HIS A 229 5.38 -20.45 -28.32
C HIS A 229 5.09 -19.31 -29.32
N LEU A 230 5.56 -18.08 -29.07
CA LEU A 230 5.37 -16.91 -29.95
C LEU A 230 6.66 -16.43 -30.64
N ALA A 231 7.83 -16.79 -30.11
CA ALA A 231 9.14 -16.50 -30.70
C ALA A 231 9.43 -17.38 -31.92
N GLU A 232 8.78 -18.55 -31.99
CA GLU A 232 8.56 -19.25 -33.24
C GLU A 232 7.39 -18.57 -33.94
N GLY A 233 7.69 -17.47 -34.66
CA GLY A 233 6.81 -17.06 -35.75
C GLY A 233 6.45 -18.30 -36.56
N SER A 234 5.19 -18.43 -36.98
CA SER A 234 4.78 -19.56 -37.80
C SER A 234 5.85 -19.79 -38.86
N ALA A 235 6.39 -21.01 -38.94
CA ALA A 235 7.48 -21.34 -39.87
C ALA A 235 7.15 -21.00 -41.35
N ASP A 236 5.89 -20.64 -41.63
CA ASP A 236 5.34 -20.19 -42.91
C ASP A 236 5.41 -18.67 -43.17
N SER A 237 5.72 -17.82 -42.19
CA SER A 237 5.78 -16.36 -42.39
C SER A 237 7.22 -15.85 -42.51
N SER A 238 7.86 -16.16 -43.63
CA SER A 238 9.13 -15.52 -43.96
C SER A 238 8.93 -14.00 -44.04
N PHE A 239 9.79 -13.23 -43.38
CA PHE A 239 9.74 -11.77 -43.48
C PHE A 239 9.81 -11.33 -44.96
N PRO A 240 9.18 -10.22 -45.36
CA PRO A 240 9.14 -9.77 -46.76
C PRO A 240 10.54 -9.63 -47.41
N ASN A 241 11.57 -9.43 -46.60
CA ASN A 241 12.97 -9.29 -46.98
C ASN A 241 13.81 -10.56 -46.77
N SER A 242 13.21 -11.71 -46.46
CA SER A 242 13.96 -12.95 -46.17
C SER A 242 14.84 -13.42 -47.35
N ASN A 243 14.51 -12.99 -48.57
CA ASN A 243 15.23 -13.29 -49.81
C ASN A 243 16.07 -12.10 -50.32
N ASP A 244 16.28 -11.06 -49.49
CA ASP A 244 17.07 -9.89 -49.88
C ASP A 244 18.55 -10.30 -50.05
N PRO A 245 19.22 -9.98 -51.18
CA PRO A 245 20.64 -10.24 -51.37
C PRO A 245 21.55 -9.43 -50.43
N VAL A 246 21.02 -8.42 -49.74
CA VAL A 246 21.76 -7.59 -48.79
C VAL A 246 21.78 -8.25 -47.41
N THR A 247 22.96 -8.61 -46.94
CA THR A 247 23.15 -9.11 -45.58
C THR A 247 23.36 -7.95 -44.61
N PRO A 248 22.75 -7.99 -43.41
CA PRO A 248 22.97 -6.95 -42.40
C PRO A 248 24.45 -6.90 -42.00
N VAL A 249 25.01 -5.69 -41.97
CA VAL A 249 26.37 -5.47 -41.49
C VAL A 249 26.45 -5.85 -40.00
N PRO A 250 27.55 -6.45 -39.50
CA PRO A 250 27.70 -6.73 -38.08
C PRO A 250 27.43 -5.49 -37.21
N GLY A 251 26.57 -5.64 -36.21
CA GLY A 251 26.09 -4.52 -35.37
C GLY A 251 24.78 -3.87 -35.84
N THR A 252 24.22 -4.31 -36.97
CA THR A 252 22.87 -3.90 -37.39
C THR A 252 21.84 -4.43 -36.39
N ARG A 253 21.03 -3.52 -35.85
CA ARG A 253 19.91 -3.88 -34.96
C ARG A 253 18.91 -4.74 -35.74
N PRO A 254 18.37 -5.83 -35.16
CA PRO A 254 17.29 -6.58 -35.78
C PRO A 254 16.10 -5.68 -36.14
N GLU A 255 15.43 -5.96 -37.26
CA GLU A 255 14.30 -5.15 -37.73
C GLU A 255 13.13 -5.17 -36.76
N TYR A 256 12.90 -6.32 -36.11
CA TYR A 256 11.92 -6.45 -35.06
C TYR A 256 12.61 -6.44 -33.69
N THR A 257 11.96 -5.80 -32.72
CA THR A 257 12.37 -5.91 -31.31
C THR A 257 11.82 -7.22 -30.77
N PRO A 258 12.63 -8.13 -30.20
CA PRO A 258 12.09 -9.32 -29.55
C PRO A 258 11.03 -8.96 -28.52
N VAL A 259 10.00 -9.79 -28.34
CA VAL A 259 8.89 -9.51 -27.40
C VAL A 259 9.40 -9.20 -25.99
N LYS A 260 10.40 -9.95 -25.53
CA LYS A 260 11.08 -9.73 -24.23
C LYS A 260 11.75 -8.35 -24.08
N ASP A 261 12.12 -7.72 -25.19
CA ASP A 261 12.85 -6.45 -25.24
C ASP A 261 11.93 -5.26 -25.53
N HIS A 262 10.60 -5.48 -25.58
CA HIS A 262 9.64 -4.39 -25.71
C HIS A 262 9.62 -3.52 -24.45
N TYR A 263 9.60 -2.21 -24.66
CA TYR A 263 9.43 -1.26 -23.56
C TYR A 263 8.03 -1.43 -22.94
N LYS A 264 7.94 -1.37 -21.61
CA LYS A 264 6.70 -1.49 -20.86
C LYS A 264 6.51 -0.24 -20.01
N VAL A 265 5.38 0.44 -20.16
CA VAL A 265 5.00 1.60 -19.34
C VAL A 265 3.66 1.29 -18.69
N PHE A 266 3.63 1.32 -17.36
CA PHE A 266 2.43 1.07 -16.57
C PHE A 266 2.04 2.32 -15.80
N ILE A 267 0.84 2.84 -16.10
CA ILE A 267 0.29 4.02 -15.44
C ILE A 267 -0.07 3.73 -13.98
N ARG A 268 -0.60 2.53 -13.69
CA ARG A 268 -0.91 2.08 -12.32
C ARG A 268 0.36 1.62 -11.63
N THR A 269 0.43 1.71 -10.30
CA THR A 269 1.56 1.19 -9.49
C THR A 269 1.89 -0.27 -9.75
N GLU A 270 0.97 -1.01 -10.37
CA GLU A 270 1.18 -2.39 -10.79
C GLU A 270 0.75 -2.64 -12.23
N PRO A 271 1.42 -3.60 -12.91
CA PRO A 271 0.99 -4.06 -14.22
C PRO A 271 -0.45 -4.57 -14.19
N THR A 272 -1.24 -4.18 -15.19
CA THR A 272 -2.56 -4.78 -15.40
C THR A 272 -2.36 -6.10 -16.14
N VAL A 273 -2.83 -7.19 -15.53
CA VAL A 273 -2.84 -8.53 -16.14
C VAL A 273 -4.28 -8.83 -16.53
N ILE A 274 -4.48 -9.22 -17.78
CA ILE A 274 -5.79 -9.55 -18.35
C ILE A 274 -5.73 -10.98 -18.84
N GLU A 275 -6.64 -11.82 -18.37
CA GLU A 275 -6.78 -13.18 -18.89
C GLU A 275 -7.56 -13.15 -20.21
N GLY A 276 -6.93 -13.67 -21.28
CA GLY A 276 -7.46 -13.53 -22.63
C GLY A 276 -8.81 -14.21 -22.84
N SER A 277 -9.12 -15.26 -22.08
CA SER A 277 -10.42 -15.96 -22.15
C SER A 277 -11.58 -15.13 -21.63
N ASP A 278 -11.31 -14.23 -20.68
CA ASP A 278 -12.32 -13.48 -19.93
C ASP A 278 -12.47 -12.05 -20.46
N TRP A 279 -11.55 -11.63 -21.32
CA TRP A 279 -11.53 -10.28 -21.85
C TRP A 279 -12.59 -10.06 -22.92
N THR A 280 -13.32 -8.95 -22.80
CA THR A 280 -14.31 -8.51 -23.78
C THR A 280 -14.05 -7.07 -24.18
N LEU A 281 -14.11 -6.77 -25.48
CA LEU A 281 -14.05 -5.41 -26.01
C LEU A 281 -15.47 -4.93 -26.35
N PRO A 282 -16.05 -4.02 -25.56
CA PRO A 282 -17.35 -3.45 -25.91
C PRO A 282 -17.19 -2.52 -27.12
N VAL A 283 -17.83 -2.90 -28.23
CA VAL A 283 -17.93 -2.04 -29.42
C VAL A 283 -19.23 -1.27 -29.34
N MET A 284 -19.15 0.02 -28.96
CA MET A 284 -20.30 0.91 -28.98
C MET A 284 -20.52 1.43 -30.40
N VAL A 285 -21.64 1.06 -31.02
CA VAL A 285 -22.10 1.68 -32.28
C VAL A 285 -22.78 2.99 -31.91
N TRP A 286 -22.17 4.10 -32.30
CA TRP A 286 -22.74 5.45 -32.15
C TRP A 286 -23.76 5.74 -33.24
#